data_AF-A0A2E9U6D1-F1
#
_entry.id   AF-A0A2E9U6D1-F1
#
_cell.length_a   1.000
_cell.length_b   1.000
_cell.length_c   1.000
_cell.angle_alpha   90.00
_cell.angle_beta   90.00
_cell.angle_gamma   90.00
#
_symmetry.space_group_name_H-M   'P 1'
#
loop_
_entity.id
_entity.type
_entity.pdbx_description
1 polymer ?
#
loop_
_entity_poly.entity_id
_entity_poly.type
_entity_poly.pdbx_seq_one_letter_code
_entity_poly.pdbx_strand_id
1 'polypeptide(L)'
;SWRRCQEGIRTLANLGLDGFELVHPSYTSNARKKFKGLIDEMRLLPSGGSDFHGPPVGTTRLGEYAVSLQWLEALREAAMNHRANIHSTEENV
;
A
#
# COMPACT_ATOMS: atom_id res chain seq x y z
N SER A 1 -15.18 12.13 0.25
CA SER A 1 -15.37 12.23 -1.22
C SER A 1 -14.10 11.73 -1.93
N TRP A 2 -14.20 11.35 -3.20
CA TRP A 2 -13.04 10.86 -3.97
C TRP A 2 -11.87 11.86 -3.99
N ARG A 3 -12.14 13.16 -4.22
CA ARG A 3 -11.09 14.19 -4.27
C ARG A 3 -10.28 14.28 -2.97
N ARG A 4 -10.95 14.20 -1.81
CA ARG A 4 -10.27 14.24 -0.50
C ARG A 4 -9.36 13.02 -0.30
N CYS A 5 -9.80 11.85 -0.72
CA CYS A 5 -8.98 10.63 -0.65
C CYS A 5 -7.76 10.75 -1.57
N GLN A 6 -7.97 11.21 -2.81
CA GLN A 6 -6.89 11.44 -3.77
C GLN A 6 -5.83 12.41 -3.23
N GLU A 7 -6.26 13.52 -2.62
CA GLU A 7 -5.35 14.51 -2.05
C GLU A 7 -4.58 13.97 -0.84
N GLY A 8 -5.23 13.18 0.01
CA GLY A 8 -4.58 12.51 1.13
C GLY A 8 -3.47 11.55 0.66
N ILE A 9 -3.75 10.76 -0.38
CA ILE A 9 -2.75 9.85 -0.95
C ILE A 9 -1.58 10.63 -1.55
N ARG A 10 -1.84 11.73 -2.28
CA ARG A 10 -0.79 12.62 -2.80
C ARG A 10 0.09 13.20 -1.71
N THR A 11 -0.55 13.68 -0.64
CA THR A 11 0.16 14.27 0.50
C THR A 11 1.09 13.24 1.12
N LEU A 12 0.60 12.02 1.37
CA LEU A 12 1.41 10.96 1.95
C LEU A 12 2.52 10.48 1.00
N ALA A 13 2.25 10.37 -0.30
CA ALA A 13 3.27 10.05 -1.29
C ALA A 13 4.42 11.07 -1.30
N ASN A 14 4.09 12.36 -1.23
CA ASN A 14 5.08 13.44 -1.14
C ASN A 14 5.86 13.43 0.18
N LEU A 15 5.32 12.81 1.24
CA LEU A 15 5.98 12.62 2.53
C LEU A 15 6.80 11.32 2.61
N GLY A 16 6.90 10.55 1.51
CA GLY A 16 7.68 9.32 1.47
C GLY A 16 6.90 8.05 1.74
N LEU A 17 5.59 8.00 1.47
CA LEU A 17 4.85 6.74 1.50
C LEU A 17 5.38 5.78 0.40
N ASP A 18 5.67 4.53 0.76
CA ASP A 18 6.21 3.53 -0.18
C ASP A 18 5.14 2.82 -1.02
N GLY A 19 3.97 2.57 -0.41
CA GLY A 19 2.99 1.66 -1.01
C GLY A 19 1.55 1.92 -0.57
N PHE A 20 0.63 1.28 -1.29
CA PHE A 20 -0.80 1.45 -1.15
C PHE A 20 -1.55 0.12 -1.30
N GLU A 21 -2.53 -0.10 -0.43
CA GLU A 21 -3.35 -1.30 -0.46
C GLU A 21 -4.31 -1.29 -1.66
N LEU A 22 -4.03 -2.12 -2.66
CA LEU A 22 -4.83 -2.21 -3.88
C LEU A 22 -5.76 -3.42 -3.88
N VAL A 23 -5.38 -4.49 -3.17
CA VAL A 23 -6.16 -5.72 -3.05
C VAL A 23 -6.74 -5.79 -1.64
N HIS A 24 -8.03 -5.48 -1.52
CA HIS A 24 -8.77 -5.51 -0.27
C HIS A 24 -10.22 -5.99 -0.51
N PRO A 25 -10.84 -6.76 0.41
CA PRO A 25 -12.22 -7.26 0.29
C PRO A 25 -13.26 -6.18 0.02
N SER A 26 -13.14 -5.02 0.67
CA SER A 26 -14.07 -3.89 0.52
C SER A 26 -13.94 -3.15 -0.81
N TYR A 27 -12.95 -3.47 -1.66
CA TYR A 27 -12.76 -2.77 -2.93
C TYR A 27 -13.52 -3.46 -4.06
N THR A 28 -14.34 -2.69 -4.77
CA THR A 28 -14.92 -3.12 -6.05
C THR A 28 -13.84 -3.16 -7.13
N SER A 29 -14.09 -3.89 -8.22
CA SER A 29 -13.19 -3.91 -9.39
C SER A 29 -12.95 -2.50 -9.96
N ASN A 30 -13.99 -1.65 -9.97
CA ASN A 30 -13.88 -0.27 -10.41
C ASN A 30 -13.03 0.58 -9.45
N ALA A 31 -13.21 0.41 -8.13
CA ALA A 31 -12.37 1.09 -7.15
C ALA A 31 -10.90 0.69 -7.32
N ARG A 32 -10.61 -0.61 -7.45
CA ARG A 32 -9.25 -1.11 -7.72
C ARG A 32 -8.64 -0.51 -8.98
N LYS A 33 -9.38 -0.50 -10.10
CA LYS A 33 -8.89 0.11 -11.36
C LYS A 33 -8.58 1.60 -11.18
N LYS A 34 -9.43 2.33 -10.46
CA LYS A 34 -9.25 3.75 -10.21
C LYS A 34 -8.05 4.04 -9.32
N PHE A 35 -7.88 3.28 -8.23
CA PHE A 35 -6.71 3.39 -7.37
C PHE A 35 -5.44 2.95 -8.07
N LYS A 36 -5.47 1.92 -8.93
CA LYS A 36 -4.31 1.49 -9.72
C LYS A 36 -3.73 2.62 -10.55
N GLY A 37 -4.58 3.34 -11.31
CA GLY A 37 -4.12 4.50 -12.08
C GLY A 37 -3.52 5.59 -11.19
N LEU A 38 -4.13 5.85 -10.03
CA LEU A 38 -3.67 6.87 -9.09
C LEU A 38 -2.29 6.54 -8.49
N ILE A 39 -2.08 5.29 -8.07
CA ILE A 39 -0.82 4.87 -7.45
C ILE A 39 0.30 4.77 -8.48
N ASP A 40 -0.02 4.44 -9.73
CA ASP A 40 0.93 4.45 -10.84
C ASP A 40 1.47 5.86 -11.11
N GLU A 41 0.59 6.87 -11.10
CA GLU A 41 0.97 8.29 -11.23
C GLU A 41 1.96 8.72 -10.13
N MET A 42 1.81 8.17 -8.92
CA MET A 42 2.62 8.51 -7.75
C MET A 42 3.79 7.56 -7.52
N ARG A 43 3.95 6.53 -8.36
CA ARG A 43 4.97 5.48 -8.22
C ARG A 43 4.90 4.74 -6.87
N LEU A 44 3.72 4.63 -6.28
CA LEU A 44 3.51 3.85 -5.06
C LEU A 44 3.43 2.36 -5.39
N LEU A 45 4.05 1.53 -4.56
CA LEU A 45 4.03 0.08 -4.70
C LEU A 45 2.68 -0.50 -4.27
N PRO A 46 2.08 -1.40 -5.06
CA PRO A 46 0.80 -2.00 -4.70
C PRO A 46 0.97 -3.08 -3.61
N SER A 47 0.01 -3.15 -2.69
CA SER A 47 -0.08 -4.16 -1.62
C SER A 47 -1.51 -4.71 -1.46
N GLY A 48 -1.74 -5.55 -0.46
CA GLY A 48 -3.05 -6.16 -0.23
C GLY A 48 -3.10 -7.25 0.82
N GLY A 49 -4.32 -7.56 1.26
CA GLY A 49 -4.61 -8.63 2.21
C GLY A 49 -6.09 -8.91 2.36
N SER A 50 -6.41 -9.99 3.08
CA SER A 50 -7.79 -10.42 3.35
C SER A 50 -8.49 -9.63 4.46
N ASP A 51 -7.76 -8.77 5.17
CA ASP A 51 -8.24 -8.08 6.38
C ASP A 51 -8.94 -9.06 7.34
N PHE A 52 -8.26 -10.18 7.61
CA PHE A 52 -8.84 -11.28 8.37
C PHE A 52 -8.71 -11.01 9.87
N HIS A 53 -9.83 -11.03 10.58
CA HIS A 53 -9.92 -10.75 12.02
C HIS A 53 -10.26 -11.97 12.89
N GLY A 54 -10.34 -13.16 12.30
CA GLY A 54 -10.70 -14.39 13.03
C GLY A 54 -12.22 -14.56 13.23
N PRO A 55 -12.73 -15.80 13.33
CA PRO A 55 -14.13 -16.03 13.66
C PRO A 55 -14.48 -15.47 15.05
N PRO A 56 -15.68 -14.88 15.24
CA PRO A 56 -16.77 -14.72 14.27
C PRO A 56 -16.73 -13.40 13.48
N VAL A 57 -15.61 -12.68 13.47
CA VAL A 57 -15.50 -11.33 12.89
C VAL A 57 -15.21 -11.41 11.39
N GLY A 58 -16.04 -10.74 10.61
CA GLY A 58 -15.88 -10.66 9.15
C GLY A 58 -16.27 -11.93 8.41
N THR A 59 -16.23 -11.86 7.08
CA THR A 59 -16.60 -12.98 6.19
C THR A 59 -15.43 -13.49 5.36
N THR A 60 -14.27 -12.84 5.44
CA THR A 60 -13.08 -13.18 4.66
C THR A 60 -12.34 -14.33 5.33
N ARG A 61 -11.72 -15.21 4.53
CA ARG A 61 -10.82 -16.26 5.03
C ARG A 61 -9.38 -15.75 4.99
N LEU A 62 -8.55 -16.26 5.91
CA LEU A 62 -7.12 -15.99 5.89
C LEU A 62 -6.52 -16.39 4.53
N GLY A 63 -5.83 -15.45 3.88
CA GLY A 63 -5.19 -15.69 2.57
C GLY A 63 -6.14 -15.69 1.38
N GLU A 64 -7.43 -15.41 1.55
CA GLU A 64 -8.40 -15.31 0.44
C GLU A 64 -8.06 -14.18 -0.54
N TYR A 65 -7.42 -13.13 -0.04
CA TYR A 65 -6.86 -12.04 -0.82
C TYR A 65 -5.36 -12.01 -0.58
N ALA A 66 -4.59 -12.15 -1.65
CA ALA A 66 -3.15 -12.23 -1.63
C ALA A 66 -2.55 -11.33 -2.72
N VAL A 67 -1.26 -11.05 -2.56
CA VAL A 67 -0.45 -10.31 -3.54
C VAL A 67 0.61 -11.22 -4.14
N SER A 68 1.15 -10.81 -5.28
CA SER A 68 2.26 -11.54 -5.90
C SER A 68 3.54 -11.46 -5.05
N LEU A 69 4.41 -12.46 -5.17
CA LEU A 69 5.74 -12.43 -4.55
C LEU A 69 6.54 -11.19 -5.01
N GLN A 70 6.42 -10.81 -6.27
CA GLN A 70 7.07 -9.62 -6.83
C GLN A 70 6.67 -8.34 -6.08
N TRP A 71 5.38 -8.19 -5.72
CA TRP A 71 4.93 -7.02 -4.95
C TRP A 71 5.52 -7.03 -3.54
N LEU A 72 5.56 -8.20 -2.90
CA LEU A 72 6.16 -8.36 -1.57
C LEU A 72 7.66 -8.02 -1.58
N GLU A 73 8.40 -8.50 -2.58
CA GLU A 73 9.83 -8.23 -2.72
C GLU A 73 10.12 -6.76 -2.97
N ALA A 74 9.36 -6.11 -3.85
CA ALA A 74 9.50 -4.67 -4.09
C ALA A 74 9.23 -3.83 -2.82
N LEU A 75 8.19 -4.17 -2.05
CA LEU A 75 7.88 -3.50 -0.78
C LEU A 75 8.99 -3.72 0.25
N ARG A 76 9.57 -4.93 0.30
CA ARG A 76 10.69 -5.24 1.17
C ARG A 76 11.92 -4.39 0.83
N GLU A 77 12.26 -4.28 -0.46
CA GLU A 77 13.37 -3.45 -0.92
C GLU A 77 13.16 -1.96 -0.60
N ALA A 78 11.97 -1.42 -0.85
CA ALA A 78 11.63 -0.04 -0.52
C ALA A 78 11.78 0.24 0.99
N ALA A 79 11.24 -0.64 1.84
CA ALA A 79 11.36 -0.53 3.29
C ALA A 79 12.82 -0.59 3.78
N MET A 80 13.67 -1.41 3.16
CA MET A 80 15.10 -1.47 3.47
C MET A 80 15.81 -0.17 3.10
N ASN A 81 15.53 0.36 1.91
CA ASN A 81 16.11 1.63 1.44
C ASN A 81 15.71 2.80 2.33
N HIS A 82 14.43 2.89 2.74
CA HIS A 82 14.00 3.94 3.67
C HIS A 82 14.70 3.85 5.03
N ARG A 83 14.85 2.65 5.60
CA ARG A 83 15.57 2.48 6.87
C ARG A 83 17.04 2.88 6.76
N ALA A 84 17.70 2.55 5.65
CA ALA A 84 19.08 2.95 5.41
C ALA A 84 19.20 4.48 5.31
N ASN A 85 18.29 5.14 4.59
CA ASN A 85 18.30 6.59 4.43
C ASN A 85 18.08 7.35 5.74
N ILE A 86 17.24 6.83 6.64
CA ILE A 86 17.02 7.44 7.98
C ILE A 86 18.32 7.41 8.79
N HIS A 87 19.04 6.29 8.79
CA HIS A 87 20.28 6.17 9.56
C HIS A 87 21.40 7.07 9.01
N SER A 88 21.48 7.22 7.67
CA SER A 88 22.43 8.14 7.03
C SER A 88 22.16 9.62 7.33
N THR A 89 20.92 10.00 7.65
CA THR A 89 20.60 11.38 8.02
C THR A 89 20.93 11.73 9.47
N GLU A 90 21.06 10.73 10.36
CA GLU A 90 21.40 10.95 11.78
C GLU A 90 22.92 11.02 12.01
N GLU A 91 23.74 10.34 11.20
CA GLU A 91 25.22 10.42 11.30
C GLU A 91 25.83 11.70 10.71
N ASN A 92 25.05 12.49 9.96
CA ASN A 92 25.52 13.72 9.29
C ASN A 92 24.98 15.02 9.94
N VAL A 93 24.53 14.95 11.20
CA VAL A 93 24.06 16.11 12.01
C VAL A 93 24.93 16.29 13.24
#